data_AF-A0A077ZQE3-F1
#
_entry.id   AF-A0A077ZQE3-F1
#
_cell.length_a   1.000
_cell.length_b   1.000
_cell.length_c   1.000
_cell.angle_alpha   90.00
_cell.angle_beta   90.00
_cell.angle_gamma   90.00
#
_symmetry.space_group_name_H-M   'P 1'
#
loop_
_entity.id
_entity.type
_entity.pdbx_description
1 polymer ?
#
loop_
_entity_poly.entity_id
_entity_poly.type
_entity_poly.pdbx_seq_one_letter_code
_entity_poly.pdbx_strand_id
1 'polypeptide(L)'
;MIVEREQLFTAEDLTKEELFPNFIIVRRPINNETKDAGEWQGFIKDLKYTIRTSVAKSKSEIIQNFHSATEKINGTIQLNQKQNCANESIDEKLSNLKQQIDVQIKGLDSRMSEDMNFIKHTLAQLLQKQSQ
;
A
#
# COMPACT_ATOMS: atom_id res chain seq x y z
N MET A 1 -15.17 23.34 7.62
CA MET A 1 -16.31 24.24 7.30
C MET A 1 -16.79 24.20 5.83
N ILE A 2 -16.35 23.28 4.97
CA ILE A 2 -17.17 22.78 3.83
C ILE A 2 -17.26 21.26 3.97
N VAL A 3 -16.11 20.64 4.23
CA VAL A 3 -15.95 19.21 4.55
C VAL A 3 -16.88 18.72 5.67
N GLU A 4 -17.02 19.45 6.78
CA GLU A 4 -17.94 19.05 7.88
C GLU A 4 -19.42 19.08 7.46
N ARG A 5 -19.80 19.92 6.48
CA ARG A 5 -21.17 20.01 5.98
C ARG A 5 -21.43 18.92 4.93
N GLU A 6 -20.43 18.57 4.14
CA GLU A 6 -20.49 17.46 3.16
C GLU A 6 -20.66 16.09 3.82
N GLN A 7 -20.17 15.91 5.05
CA GLN A 7 -20.36 14.68 5.84
C GLN A 7 -21.82 14.40 6.22
N LEU A 8 -22.70 15.41 6.14
CA LEU A 8 -24.12 15.27 6.45
C LEU A 8 -24.94 14.79 5.25
N PHE A 9 -24.36 14.76 4.06
CA PHE A 9 -25.04 14.34 2.83
C PHE A 9 -24.65 12.91 2.47
N THR A 10 -25.65 12.11 2.10
CA THR A 10 -25.40 10.81 1.49
C THR A 10 -24.96 10.98 0.03
N ALA A 11 -24.38 9.94 -0.55
CA ALA A 11 -23.99 9.96 -1.97
C ALA A 11 -25.19 10.25 -2.89
N GLU A 12 -26.39 9.84 -2.51
CA GLU A 12 -27.64 10.12 -3.22
C GLU A 12 -28.00 11.62 -3.14
N ASP A 13 -27.81 12.25 -1.97
CA ASP A 13 -28.11 13.67 -1.78
C ASP A 13 -27.22 14.58 -2.64
N LEU A 14 -25.96 14.19 -2.86
CA LEU A 14 -25.03 14.93 -3.71
C LEU A 14 -25.46 14.98 -5.18
N THR A 15 -26.39 14.12 -5.59
CA THR A 15 -26.94 14.10 -6.96
C THR A 15 -28.25 14.89 -7.09
N LYS A 16 -28.83 15.33 -5.96
CA LYS A 16 -30.11 16.06 -5.96
C LYS A 16 -29.90 17.50 -6.41
N GLU A 17 -30.44 17.83 -7.57
CA GLU A 17 -30.35 19.17 -8.15
C GLU A 17 -31.04 20.25 -7.29
N GLU A 18 -31.99 19.86 -6.44
CA GLU A 18 -32.62 20.75 -5.45
C GLU A 18 -31.64 21.27 -4.40
N LEU A 19 -30.67 20.43 -4.00
CA LEU A 19 -29.65 20.78 -3.02
C LEU A 19 -28.40 21.38 -3.69
N PHE A 20 -28.08 20.90 -4.89
CA PHE A 20 -26.90 21.29 -5.66
C PHE A 20 -27.28 21.70 -7.09
N PRO A 21 -27.88 22.89 -7.28
CA PRO A 21 -28.33 23.34 -8.59
C PRO A 21 -27.14 23.65 -9.53
N ASN A 22 -27.31 23.33 -10.81
CA ASN A 22 -26.29 23.56 -11.85
C ASN A 22 -26.23 25.00 -12.37
N PHE A 23 -26.73 25.97 -11.59
CA PHE A 23 -26.75 27.37 -11.97
C PHE A 23 -26.47 28.28 -10.77
N ILE A 24 -25.98 29.47 -11.08
CA ILE A 24 -25.76 30.53 -10.10
C ILE A 24 -26.62 31.72 -10.52
N ILE A 25 -27.42 32.23 -9.58
CA ILE A 25 -28.20 33.44 -9.79
C ILE A 25 -27.37 34.64 -9.34
N VAL A 26 -27.06 35.53 -10.27
CA VAL A 26 -26.37 36.78 -9.98
C VAL A 26 -27.32 37.95 -10.24
N ARG A 27 -27.52 38.81 -9.24
CA ARG A 27 -28.41 39.97 -9.33
C ARG A 27 -27.58 41.25 -9.49
N ARG A 28 -28.06 42.15 -10.35
CA ARG A 28 -27.49 43.49 -10.55
C ARG A 28 -28.40 44.54 -9.88
N PRO A 29 -27.86 45.53 -9.16
CA PRO A 29 -28.63 46.70 -8.74
C PRO A 29 -29.08 47.53 -9.94
N ILE A 30 -30.34 48.00 -9.94
CA ILE A 30 -30.88 48.85 -10.99
C ILE A 30 -30.45 50.29 -10.69
N ASN A 31 -29.27 50.66 -11.15
CA ASN A 31 -28.85 52.07 -11.17
C ASN A 31 -29.26 52.69 -12.50
N ASN A 32 -29.87 53.88 -12.47
CA ASN A 32 -30.39 54.60 -13.65
C ASN A 32 -29.30 55.23 -14.56
N GLU A 33 -28.02 54.93 -14.33
CA GLU A 33 -26.93 55.50 -15.12
C GLU A 33 -26.58 54.60 -16.32
N THR A 34 -26.60 55.18 -17.51
CA THR A 34 -26.41 54.49 -18.80
C THR A 34 -25.00 53.90 -19.00
N LYS A 35 -24.02 54.24 -18.15
CA LYS A 35 -22.65 53.70 -18.21
C LYS A 35 -22.49 52.30 -17.60
N ASP A 36 -23.37 51.88 -16.69
CA ASP A 36 -23.20 50.62 -15.92
C ASP A 36 -23.40 49.33 -16.76
N ALA A 37 -23.98 49.44 -17.95
CA ALA A 37 -24.21 48.27 -18.81
C ALA A 37 -22.90 47.60 -19.28
N GLY A 38 -21.87 48.39 -19.59
CA GLY A 38 -20.57 47.89 -20.02
C GLY A 38 -19.77 47.24 -18.88
N GLU A 39 -19.83 47.84 -17.69
CA GLU A 39 -19.16 47.30 -16.50
C GLU A 39 -19.78 45.98 -16.06
N TRP A 40 -21.12 45.87 -16.11
CA TRP A 40 -21.80 44.62 -15.81
C TRP A 40 -21.42 43.49 -16.77
N GLN A 41 -21.32 43.80 -18.07
CA GLN A 41 -20.86 42.82 -19.06
C GLN A 41 -19.41 42.38 -18.80
N GLY A 42 -18.53 43.33 -18.45
CA GLY A 42 -17.15 43.06 -18.05
C GLY A 42 -17.09 42.14 -16.83
N PHE A 43 -17.84 42.47 -15.77
CA PHE A 43 -17.94 41.64 -14.57
C PHE A 43 -18.40 40.21 -14.88
N ILE A 44 -19.46 40.04 -15.67
CA ILE A 44 -19.94 38.70 -16.05
C ILE A 44 -18.92 37.94 -16.89
N LYS A 45 -18.16 38.64 -17.75
CA LYS A 45 -17.07 38.04 -18.54
C LYS A 45 -15.96 37.53 -17.62
N ASP A 46 -15.54 38.34 -16.65
CA ASP A 46 -14.47 38.01 -15.72
C ASP A 46 -14.88 36.89 -14.76
N LEU A 47 -16.14 36.89 -14.30
CA LEU A 47 -16.69 35.80 -13.50
C LEU A 47 -16.67 34.48 -14.26
N LYS A 48 -17.16 34.46 -15.51
CA LYS A 48 -17.11 33.28 -16.37
C LYS A 48 -15.68 32.80 -16.60
N TYR A 49 -14.77 33.74 -16.85
CA TYR A 49 -13.35 33.42 -17.05
C TYR A 49 -12.71 32.82 -15.79
N THR A 50 -12.95 33.42 -14.63
CA THR A 50 -12.46 32.95 -13.33
C THR A 50 -12.97 31.55 -13.02
N ILE A 51 -14.26 31.27 -13.20
CA ILE A 51 -14.82 29.93 -12.99
C ILE A 51 -14.14 28.91 -13.91
N ARG A 52 -14.01 29.22 -15.21
CA ARG A 52 -13.40 28.30 -16.18
C ARG A 52 -11.94 28.01 -15.85
N THR A 53 -11.16 29.05 -15.55
CA THR A 53 -9.73 28.90 -15.26
C THR A 53 -9.50 28.19 -13.93
N SER A 54 -10.29 28.50 -12.90
CA SER A 54 -10.24 27.82 -11.61
C SER A 54 -10.57 26.33 -11.73
N VAL A 55 -11.63 25.97 -12.45
CA VAL A 55 -12.00 24.57 -12.71
C VAL A 55 -10.92 23.84 -13.50
N ALA A 56 -10.37 24.46 -14.54
CA ALA A 56 -9.29 23.85 -15.34
C ALA A 56 -8.03 23.60 -14.50
N LYS A 57 -7.63 24.58 -13.68
CA LYS A 57 -6.48 24.46 -12.77
C LYS A 57 -6.71 23.37 -11.74
N SER A 58 -7.85 23.38 -11.06
CA SER A 58 -8.21 22.37 -10.05
C SER A 58 -8.22 20.95 -10.63
N LYS A 59 -8.80 20.75 -11.83
CA LYS A 59 -8.75 19.45 -12.51
C LYS A 59 -7.32 18.99 -12.78
N SER A 60 -6.46 19.88 -13.28
CA SER A 60 -5.06 19.57 -13.53
C SER A 60 -4.31 19.19 -12.26
N GLU A 61 -4.54 19.92 -11.16
CA GLU A 61 -3.93 19.64 -9.85
C GLU A 61 -4.39 18.29 -9.30
N ILE A 62 -5.69 17.97 -9.39
CA ILE A 62 -6.23 16.66 -8.97
C ILE A 62 -5.57 15.53 -9.76
N ILE A 63 -5.48 15.66 -11.08
CA ILE A 63 -4.86 14.64 -11.95
C ILE A 63 -3.38 14.47 -11.59
N GLN A 64 -2.63 15.56 -11.41
CA GLN A 64 -1.22 15.52 -11.04
C GLN A 64 -1.01 14.83 -9.68
N ASN A 65 -1.80 15.21 -8.67
CA ASN A 65 -1.74 14.61 -7.35
C ASN A 65 -2.06 13.11 -7.39
N PHE A 66 -3.07 12.71 -8.18
CA PHE A 66 -3.43 11.32 -8.39
C PHE A 66 -2.31 10.53 -9.07
N HIS A 67 -1.65 11.10 -10.08
CA HIS A 67 -0.51 10.49 -10.75
C HIS A 67 0.65 10.27 -9.78
N SER A 68 1.03 11.30 -9.02
CA SER A 68 2.12 11.19 -8.03
C SER A 68 1.79 10.18 -6.91
N ALA A 69 0.54 10.09 -6.48
CA ALA A 69 0.11 9.07 -5.51
C ALA A 69 0.23 7.66 -6.11
N THR A 70 -0.20 7.48 -7.36
CA THR A 70 -0.13 6.20 -8.08
C THR A 70 1.31 5.75 -8.30
N GLU A 71 2.22 6.66 -8.67
CA GLU A 71 3.65 6.36 -8.83
C GLU A 71 4.28 5.88 -7.52
N LYS A 72 3.95 6.53 -6.39
CA LYS A 72 4.41 6.09 -5.07
C LYS A 72 3.92 4.69 -4.74
N ILE A 73 2.65 4.40 -4.98
CA ILE A 73 2.06 3.07 -4.76
C ILE A 73 2.78 2.02 -5.62
N ASN A 74 3.01 2.31 -6.90
CA ASN A 74 3.72 1.41 -7.80
C ASN A 74 5.15 1.14 -7.34
N GLY A 75 5.86 2.17 -6.87
CA GLY A 75 7.20 2.04 -6.29
C GLY A 75 7.20 1.13 -5.05
N THR A 76 6.22 1.30 -4.17
CA THR A 76 6.05 0.45 -2.98
C THR A 76 5.73 -1.00 -3.35
N ILE A 77 4.87 -1.23 -4.36
CA ILE A 77 4.55 -2.59 -4.84
C ILE A 77 5.80 -3.27 -5.40
N GLN A 78 6.59 -2.56 -6.21
CA GLN A 78 7.82 -3.11 -6.78
C GLN A 78 8.86 -3.45 -5.71
N LEU A 79 8.97 -2.62 -4.66
CA LEU A 79 9.85 -2.89 -3.53
C LEU A 79 9.40 -4.14 -2.74
N ASN A 80 8.10 -4.28 -2.49
CA ASN A 80 7.54 -5.47 -1.85
C ASN A 80 7.77 -6.74 -2.68
N GLN A 81 7.63 -6.67 -4.02
CA GLN A 81 7.92 -7.82 -4.89
C GLN A 81 9.39 -8.25 -4.78
N LYS A 82 10.33 -7.30 -4.79
CA LYS A 82 11.76 -7.61 -4.60
C LYS A 82 12.03 -8.25 -3.22
N GLN A 83 11.36 -7.75 -2.18
CA GLN A 83 11.49 -8.29 -0.83
C GLN A 83 10.92 -9.72 -0.75
N ASN A 84 9.79 -10.00 -1.40
CA ASN A 84 9.24 -11.36 -1.47
C ASN A 84 10.20 -12.34 -2.16
N CYS A 85 10.80 -11.97 -3.30
CA CYS A 85 11.80 -12.82 -3.94
C CYS A 85 13.04 -13.06 -3.05
N ALA A 86 13.47 -12.04 -2.30
CA ALA A 86 14.56 -12.20 -1.34
C ALA A 86 14.18 -13.18 -0.21
N ASN A 87 12.94 -13.12 0.28
CA ASN A 87 12.42 -14.04 1.30
C ASN A 87 12.35 -15.48 0.77
N GLU A 88 11.89 -15.71 -0.47
CA GLU A 88 11.89 -17.04 -1.09
C GLU A 88 13.31 -17.63 -1.15
N SER A 89 14.32 -16.81 -1.50
CA SER A 89 15.72 -17.25 -1.50
C SER A 89 16.24 -17.57 -0.10
N ILE A 90 15.79 -16.84 0.92
CA ILE A 90 16.11 -17.13 2.32
C ILE A 90 15.47 -18.45 2.74
N ASP A 91 14.20 -18.68 2.43
CA ASP A 91 13.47 -19.91 2.75
C ASP A 91 14.14 -21.14 2.11
N GLU A 92 14.60 -21.03 0.87
CA GLU A 92 15.36 -22.09 0.19
C GLU A 92 16.68 -22.39 0.92
N LYS A 93 17.44 -21.35 1.28
CA LYS A 93 18.69 -21.52 2.05
C LYS A 93 18.43 -22.15 3.42
N LEU A 94 17.35 -21.77 4.09
CA LEU A 94 16.97 -22.27 5.40
C LEU A 94 16.54 -23.74 5.32
N SER A 95 15.82 -24.12 4.26
CA SER A 95 15.48 -25.51 3.95
C SER A 95 16.74 -26.37 3.71
N ASN A 96 17.69 -25.86 2.90
CA ASN A 96 18.94 -26.54 2.63
C ASN A 96 19.79 -26.72 3.91
N LEU A 97 19.88 -25.69 4.74
CA LEU A 97 20.56 -25.77 6.04
C LEU A 97 19.91 -26.80 6.96
N LYS A 98 18.57 -26.81 7.03
CA LYS A 98 17.82 -27.80 7.81
C LYS A 98 18.12 -29.22 7.33
N GLN A 99 18.14 -29.45 6.02
CA GLN A 99 18.48 -30.76 5.45
C GLN A 99 19.92 -31.18 5.80
N GLN A 100 20.89 -30.27 5.71
CA GLN A 100 22.28 -30.56 6.09
C GLN A 100 22.41 -30.94 7.55
N ILE A 101 21.72 -30.23 8.45
CA ILE A 101 21.71 -30.54 9.89
C ILE A 101 21.11 -31.92 10.13
N ASP A 102 19.98 -32.25 9.49
CA ASP A 102 19.33 -33.56 9.61
C ASP A 102 20.25 -34.72 9.19
N VAL A 103 21.01 -34.54 8.10
CA VAL A 103 21.99 -35.52 7.64
C VAL A 103 23.13 -35.67 8.66
N GLN A 104 23.65 -34.56 9.20
CA GLN A 104 24.71 -34.60 10.20
C GLN A 104 24.25 -35.29 11.49
N ILE A 105 23.04 -35.01 11.97
CA ILE A 105 22.47 -35.64 13.17
C ILE A 105 22.33 -37.16 12.95
N LYS A 106 21.77 -37.60 11.82
CA LYS A 106 21.66 -39.03 11.51
C LYS A 106 23.01 -39.73 11.44
N GLY A 107 24.01 -39.07 10.86
CA GLY A 107 25.38 -39.59 10.83
C GLY A 107 26.04 -39.66 12.20
N LEU A 108 25.68 -38.75 13.12
CA LEU A 108 26.18 -38.78 14.50
C LEU A 108 25.52 -39.91 15.30
N ASP A 109 24.20 -40.10 15.15
CA ASP A 109 23.45 -41.19 15.76
C ASP A 109 23.98 -42.56 15.34
N SER A 110 24.29 -42.75 14.05
CA SER A 110 24.84 -44.02 13.56
C SER A 110 26.20 -44.31 14.17
N ARG A 111 27.09 -43.31 14.25
CA ARG A 111 28.41 -43.45 14.88
C ARG A 111 28.31 -43.75 16.36
N MET A 112 27.43 -43.06 17.08
CA MET A 112 27.19 -43.34 18.51
C MET A 112 26.66 -44.76 18.74
N SER A 113 25.79 -45.26 17.85
CA SER A 113 25.28 -46.63 17.90
C SER A 113 26.41 -47.66 17.71
N GLU A 114 27.29 -47.44 16.72
CA GLU A 114 28.47 -48.27 16.48
C GLU A 114 29.41 -48.30 17.69
N ASP A 115 29.76 -47.12 18.22
CA ASP A 115 30.61 -47.00 19.41
C ASP A 115 29.99 -47.69 20.63
N MET A 116 28.69 -47.53 20.84
CA MET A 116 27.98 -48.19 21.94
C MET A 116 28.00 -49.72 21.79
N ASN A 117 27.83 -50.24 20.57
CA ASN A 117 27.91 -51.68 20.30
C ASN A 117 29.33 -52.22 20.51
N PHE A 118 30.35 -51.47 20.10
CA PHE A 118 31.74 -51.81 20.37
C PHE A 118 32.01 -51.90 21.87
N ILE A 119 31.63 -50.88 22.65
CA ILE A 119 31.79 -50.85 24.11
C ILE A 119 31.08 -52.04 24.77
N LYS A 120 29.83 -52.34 24.37
CA LYS A 120 29.08 -53.51 24.86
C LYS A 120 29.84 -54.81 24.59
N HIS A 121 30.41 -54.97 23.40
CA HIS A 121 31.16 -56.15 23.03
C HIS A 121 32.45 -56.29 23.87
N THR A 122 33.20 -55.21 24.03
CA THR A 122 34.42 -55.20 24.86
C THR A 122 34.12 -55.52 26.33
N LEU A 123 33.05 -54.97 26.89
CA LEU A 123 32.62 -55.26 28.26
C LEU A 123 32.23 -56.74 28.42
N ALA A 124 31.49 -57.31 27.47
CA ALA A 124 31.12 -58.72 27.50
C ALA A 124 32.35 -59.64 27.50
N GLN A 125 33.37 -59.34 26.68
CA GLN A 125 34.62 -60.09 26.66
C GLN A 125 35.41 -60.00 27.96
N LEU A 126 35.47 -58.80 28.58
CA LEU A 126 36.13 -58.60 29.87
C LEU A 126 35.46 -59.40 30.99
N LEU A 127 34.13 -59.38 31.03
CA LEU A 127 33.35 -60.13 32.03
C LEU A 127 33.55 -61.65 31.88
N GLN A 128 33.56 -62.19 30.66
CA GLN A 128 33.86 -63.61 30.43
C GLN A 128 35.23 -64.03 30.95
N LYS A 129 36.25 -63.18 30.77
CA LYS A 129 37.61 -63.45 31.27
C LYS A 129 37.73 -63.42 32.79
N GLN A 130 36.85 -62.72 33.51
CA GLN A 130 36.85 -62.70 34.98
C GLN A 130 36.09 -63.87 35.61
N SER A 131 35.24 -64.55 34.84
CA SER A 131 34.47 -65.73 35.28
C SER A 131 35.15 -67.09 35.02
N GLN A 132 36.38 -67.10 34.50
CA GLN A 132 37.26 -68.27 34.38
C GLN A 132 38.34 -68.23 35.45
#